data_AF-A0A0R3WZ52-F1
#
_entry.id   AF-A0A0R3WZ52-F1
#
_cell.length_a   1.000
_cell.length_b   1.000
_cell.length_c   1.000
_cell.angle_alpha   90.00
_cell.angle_beta   90.00
_cell.angle_gamma   90.00
#
_symmetry.space_group_name_H-M   'P 1'
#
loop_
_entity.id
_entity.type
_entity.pdbx_description
1 polymer ?
#
loop_
_entity_poly.entity_id
_entity_poly.type
_entity_poly.pdbx_seq_one_letter_code
_entity_poly.pdbx_strand_id
1 'polypeptide(L)'
;MNVYNQWANADFSAQWCYEHFIQHRTMRRARDIRDQFVGLLERVEIQPMSNPVDHTGIRKALTAGFFYHTARFTGNGYKTIKHQHTIHPHPNSALVEQQPRWVLYHELVFTTREFMRQVTEIDPRWLTE
;
A
#
# COMPACT_ATOMS: atom_id res chain seq x y z
N MET A 1 0.12 1.73 -6.97
CA MET A 1 1.10 1.87 -8.07
C MET A 1 0.49 2.42 -9.36
N ASN A 2 -0.71 1.99 -9.75
CA ASN A 2 -1.35 2.40 -11.01
C ASN A 2 -1.36 3.91 -11.27
N VAL A 3 -1.74 4.72 -10.28
CA VAL A 3 -1.78 6.19 -10.41
C VAL A 3 -0.43 6.78 -10.79
N TYR A 4 0.66 6.33 -10.15
CA TYR A 4 2.01 6.82 -10.46
C TYR A 4 2.44 6.42 -11.87
N ASN A 5 2.18 5.17 -12.28
CA ASN A 5 2.56 4.69 -13.60
C ASN A 5 1.79 5.40 -14.71
N GLN A 6 0.49 5.64 -14.53
CA GLN A 6 -0.31 6.41 -15.51
C GLN A 6 0.16 7.86 -15.60
N TRP A 7 0.48 8.49 -14.47
CA TRP A 7 1.05 9.84 -14.47
C TRP A 7 2.42 9.91 -15.16
N ALA A 8 3.27 8.90 -14.95
CA ALA A 8 4.57 8.81 -15.62
C ALA A 8 4.41 8.61 -17.14
N ASN A 9 3.45 7.79 -17.58
CA ASN A 9 3.12 7.59 -19.00
C ASN A 9 2.49 8.84 -19.64
N ALA A 10 1.93 9.75 -18.83
CA ALA A 10 1.43 11.05 -19.25
C ALA A 10 2.50 12.16 -19.08
N ASP A 11 3.78 11.80 -19.16
CA ASP A 11 4.93 12.71 -19.07
C ASP A 11 4.94 13.60 -17.82
N PHE A 12 4.45 13.05 -16.70
CA PHE A 12 4.35 13.77 -15.43
C PHE A 12 3.49 15.05 -15.53
N SER A 13 2.49 15.05 -16.41
CA SER A 13 1.64 16.20 -16.71
C SER A 13 0.84 16.70 -15.49
N ALA A 14 0.90 18.00 -15.26
CA ALA A 14 0.07 18.69 -14.27
C ALA A 14 -1.41 18.71 -14.71
N GLN A 15 -1.67 18.82 -16.01
CA GLN A 15 -3.01 18.78 -16.58
C GLN A 15 -3.67 17.42 -16.36
N TRP A 16 -2.92 16.34 -16.58
CA TRP A 16 -3.40 14.98 -16.32
C TRP A 16 -3.80 14.81 -14.84
N CYS A 17 -2.99 15.32 -13.91
CA CYS A 17 -3.33 15.32 -12.48
C CYS A 17 -4.63 16.08 -12.20
N TYR A 18 -4.83 17.24 -12.82
CA TYR A 18 -6.05 18.03 -12.65
C TYR A 18 -7.28 17.25 -13.13
N GLU A 19 -7.23 16.68 -14.33
CA GLU A 19 -8.32 15.91 -14.93
C GLU A 19 -8.68 14.63 -14.14
N HIS A 20 -7.72 14.05 -13.43
CA HIS A 20 -7.89 12.82 -12.65
C HIS A 20 -8.05 13.08 -11.15
N PHE A 21 -8.28 14.34 -10.73
CA PHE A 21 -8.47 14.75 -9.33
C PHE A 21 -7.30 14.37 -8.39
N ILE A 22 -6.08 14.42 -8.92
CA ILE A 22 -4.85 14.08 -8.20
C ILE A 22 -4.08 15.35 -7.85
N GLN A 23 -3.52 15.39 -6.64
CA GLN A 23 -2.69 16.50 -6.20
C GLN A 23 -1.30 16.45 -6.84
N HIS A 24 -1.06 17.29 -7.85
CA HIS A 24 0.22 17.35 -8.57
C HIS A 24 1.43 17.60 -7.65
N ARG A 25 1.27 18.43 -6.60
CA ARG A 25 2.35 18.70 -5.63
C ARG A 25 2.79 17.43 -4.88
N THR A 26 1.84 16.58 -4.51
CA THR A 26 2.09 15.31 -3.82
C THR A 26 2.77 14.31 -4.76
N MET A 27 2.33 14.25 -6.02
CA MET A 27 2.95 13.39 -7.03
C MET A 27 4.41 13.77 -7.33
N ARG A 28 4.69 15.08 -7.48
CA ARG A 28 6.08 15.56 -7.64
C ARG A 28 6.95 15.16 -6.46
N ARG A 29 6.49 15.39 -5.23
CA ARG A 29 7.22 14.96 -4.03
C ARG A 29 7.49 13.46 -4.02
N ALA A 30 6.50 12.64 -4.43
CA ALA A 30 6.67 11.19 -4.50
C ALA A 30 7.74 10.79 -5.54
N ARG A 31 7.80 11.47 -6.68
CA ARG A 31 8.86 11.28 -7.68
C ARG A 31 10.23 11.68 -7.14
N ASP A 32 10.35 12.85 -6.51
CA ASP A 32 11.63 13.31 -5.95
C ASP A 32 12.18 12.32 -4.92
N ILE A 33 11.31 11.78 -4.05
CA ILE A 33 11.67 10.74 -3.08
C ILE A 33 12.09 9.45 -3.77
N ARG A 34 11.37 9.03 -4.82
CA ARG A 34 11.74 7.83 -5.59
C ARG A 34 13.11 7.99 -6.25
N ASP A 35 13.38 9.14 -6.87
CA ASP A 35 14.65 9.40 -7.54
C ASP A 35 15.82 9.43 -6.54
N GLN A 36 15.58 9.96 -5.32
CA GLN A 36 16.55 9.83 -4.21
C GLN A 36 16.81 8.37 -3.83
N PHE A 37 15.77 7.54 -3.72
CA PHE A 37 15.95 6.11 -3.42
C PHE A 37 16.72 5.38 -4.52
N VAL A 38 16.44 5.66 -5.80
CA VAL A 38 17.19 5.06 -6.92
C VAL A 38 18.68 5.41 -6.82
N GLY A 39 19.02 6.68 -6.58
CA GLY A 39 20.41 7.07 -6.39
C GLY A 39 21.08 6.44 -5.16
N LEU A 40 20.32 6.14 -4.10
CA LEU A 40 20.85 5.39 -2.95
C LEU A 40 21.10 3.92 -3.29
N LEU A 41 20.19 3.27 -4.02
CA LEU A 41 20.34 1.88 -4.45
C LEU A 41 21.58 1.70 -5.33
N GLU A 42 21.83 2.65 -6.25
CA GLU A 42 23.04 2.66 -7.08
C GLU A 42 24.32 2.70 -6.24
N ARG A 43 24.36 3.51 -5.17
CA ARG A 43 25.52 3.63 -4.27
C ARG A 43 25.82 2.35 -3.49
N VAL A 44 24.81 1.53 -3.23
CA VAL A 44 24.95 0.25 -2.53
C VAL A 44 24.94 -0.93 -3.50
N GLU A 45 25.10 -0.66 -4.80
CA GLU A 45 25.18 -1.65 -5.88
C GLU A 45 23.96 -2.58 -5.99
N ILE A 46 22.80 -2.10 -5.52
CA ILE A 46 21.53 -2.82 -5.68
C ILE A 46 20.91 -2.45 -7.02
N GLN A 47 20.86 -3.42 -7.93
CA GLN A 47 20.22 -3.26 -9.24
C GLN A 47 18.69 -3.19 -9.09
N PRO A 48 18.02 -2.14 -9.61
CA PRO A 48 16.57 -2.09 -9.66
C PRO A 48 16.02 -3.23 -10.54
N MET A 49 15.26 -4.13 -9.94
CA MET A 49 14.56 -5.20 -10.66
C MET A 49 13.06 -4.92 -10.69
N SER A 50 12.40 -5.34 -11.77
CA SER A 50 10.95 -5.25 -11.89
C SER A 50 10.38 -6.54 -12.48
N ASN A 51 9.25 -6.98 -11.95
CA ASN A 51 8.43 -8.02 -12.55
C ASN A 51 7.02 -7.45 -12.75
N PRO A 52 6.64 -7.07 -13.98
CA PRO A 52 5.36 -6.41 -14.24
C PRO A 52 4.15 -7.35 -14.09
N VAL A 53 4.37 -8.67 -14.11
CA VAL A 53 3.30 -9.67 -14.06
C VAL A 53 3.04 -10.16 -12.63
N ASP A 54 4.05 -10.11 -11.77
CA ASP A 54 3.94 -10.63 -10.41
C ASP A 54 3.68 -9.54 -9.37
N HIS A 55 2.43 -9.46 -8.91
CA HIS A 55 2.07 -8.63 -7.77
C HIS A 55 2.39 -9.28 -6.41
N THR A 56 2.76 -10.57 -6.40
CA THR A 56 3.10 -11.32 -5.17
C THR A 56 4.39 -10.80 -4.57
N GLY A 57 5.44 -10.59 -5.37
CA GLY A 57 6.71 -10.02 -4.89
C GLY A 57 6.53 -8.69 -4.15
N ILE A 58 5.66 -7.82 -4.66
CA ILE A 58 5.32 -6.54 -3.99
C ILE A 58 4.63 -6.79 -2.66
N ARG A 59 3.60 -7.66 -2.63
CA ARG A 59 2.86 -7.93 -1.39
C ARG A 59 3.76 -8.60 -0.35
N LYS A 60 4.63 -9.54 -0.75
CA LYS A 60 5.64 -10.14 0.11
C LYS A 60 6.61 -9.10 0.71
N ALA A 61 7.12 -8.18 -0.12
CA ALA A 61 7.99 -7.11 0.37
C ALA A 61 7.28 -6.20 1.37
N LEU A 62 6.00 -5.86 1.13
CA LEU A 62 5.18 -5.13 2.09
C LEU A 62 4.96 -5.94 3.37
N THR A 63 4.66 -7.23 3.26
CA THR A 63 4.51 -8.12 4.41
C THR A 63 5.79 -8.18 5.24
N ALA A 64 6.97 -8.27 4.63
CA ALA A 64 8.24 -8.27 5.37
C ALA A 64 8.46 -6.98 6.18
N GLY A 65 8.10 -5.82 5.63
CA GLY A 65 8.25 -4.53 6.32
C GLY A 65 7.14 -4.20 7.33
N PHE A 66 5.92 -4.68 7.07
CA PHE A 66 4.70 -4.33 7.82
C PHE A 66 4.02 -5.55 8.45
N PHE A 67 4.73 -6.66 8.70
CA PHE A 67 4.16 -7.91 9.24
C PHE A 67 3.36 -7.70 10.54
N TYR A 68 3.73 -6.68 11.31
CA TYR A 68 3.08 -6.30 12.55
C TYR A 68 1.72 -5.60 12.36
N HIS A 69 1.51 -4.99 11.19
CA HIS A 69 0.29 -4.29 10.80
C HIS A 69 -0.62 -5.22 10.00
N THR A 70 -0.93 -6.37 10.59
CA THR A 70 -1.74 -7.41 9.96
C THR A 70 -3.02 -7.65 10.73
N ALA A 71 -4.08 -7.95 9.99
CA ALA A 71 -5.39 -8.23 10.55
C ALA A 71 -6.10 -9.34 9.79
N ARG A 72 -6.95 -10.07 10.52
CA ARG A 72 -7.71 -11.20 9.99
C ARG A 72 -9.20 -10.95 10.16
N PHE A 73 -9.97 -11.24 9.12
CA PHE A 73 -11.43 -11.14 9.18
C PHE A 73 -12.03 -12.18 10.14
N THR A 74 -12.96 -11.76 10.98
CA THR A 74 -13.65 -12.61 11.99
C THR A 74 -15.17 -12.53 11.89
N GLY A 75 -15.74 -12.19 10.74
CA GLY A 75 -17.19 -12.04 10.54
C GLY A 75 -17.75 -10.69 10.98
N ASN A 76 -17.38 -10.21 12.17
CA ASN A 76 -17.82 -8.92 12.72
C ASN A 76 -16.82 -7.77 12.50
N GLY A 77 -15.87 -7.94 11.58
CA GLY A 77 -14.77 -7.00 11.35
C GLY A 77 -13.42 -7.71 11.26
N TYR A 78 -12.34 -6.93 11.33
CA TYR A 78 -10.99 -7.45 11.31
C TYR A 78 -10.39 -7.39 12.70
N LYS A 79 -9.67 -8.45 13.11
CA LYS A 79 -8.88 -8.43 14.34
C LYS A 79 -7.41 -8.30 14.03
N THR A 80 -6.75 -7.33 14.66
CA THR A 80 -5.29 -7.21 14.60
C THR A 80 -4.63 -8.44 15.21
N ILE A 81 -3.56 -8.95 14.61
CA ILE A 81 -2.93 -10.18 15.08
C ILE A 81 -2.28 -9.97 16.45
N LYS A 82 -1.59 -8.83 16.62
CA LYS A 82 -0.86 -8.53 17.86
C LYS A 82 -1.78 -8.27 19.05
N HIS A 83 -2.74 -7.36 18.89
CA HIS A 83 -3.50 -6.81 20.02
C HIS A 83 -4.94 -7.32 20.09
N GLN A 84 -5.40 -8.08 19.08
CA GLN A 84 -6.76 -8.59 18.99
C GLN A 84 -7.84 -7.49 19.01
N HIS A 85 -7.47 -6.26 18.62
CA HIS A 85 -8.39 -5.13 18.50
C HIS A 85 -9.26 -5.31 17.26
N THR A 86 -10.54 -4.98 17.40
CA THR A 86 -11.49 -4.97 16.27
C THR A 86 -11.36 -3.66 15.50
N ILE A 87 -10.93 -3.76 14.25
CA ILE A 87 -10.75 -2.65 13.33
C ILE A 87 -11.54 -2.89 12.03
N HIS A 88 -11.78 -1.83 11.27
CA HIS A 88 -12.55 -1.91 10.03
C HIS A 88 -11.83 -1.22 8.86
N PRO A 89 -12.00 -1.68 7.61
CA PRO A 89 -11.52 -0.91 6.46
C PRO A 89 -12.16 0.48 6.46
N HIS A 90 -11.35 1.52 6.22
CA HIS A 90 -11.89 2.86 6.04
C HIS A 90 -12.87 2.90 4.85
N PRO A 91 -14.00 3.63 4.92
CA PRO A 91 -15.02 3.62 3.86
C PRO A 91 -14.52 3.95 2.45
N ASN A 92 -13.49 4.80 2.35
CA ASN A 92 -12.86 5.17 1.08
C ASN A 92 -11.92 4.09 0.50
N SER A 93 -11.75 2.94 1.17
CA SER A 93 -10.89 1.86 0.70
C SER A 93 -11.63 0.98 -0.31
N ALA A 94 -10.96 0.60 -1.40
CA ALA A 94 -11.49 -0.34 -2.38
C ALA A 94 -11.76 -1.74 -1.80
N LEU A 95 -11.17 -2.08 -0.65
CA LEU A 95 -11.32 -3.40 0.01
C LEU A 95 -12.51 -3.49 0.99
N VAL A 96 -13.33 -2.44 1.09
CA VAL A 96 -14.54 -2.48 1.93
C VAL A 96 -15.50 -3.57 1.47
N GLU A 97 -15.61 -3.78 0.15
CA GLU A 97 -16.56 -4.74 -0.44
C GLU A 97 -15.99 -6.16 -0.54
N GLN A 98 -14.72 -6.32 -0.92
CA GLN A 98 -14.12 -7.64 -1.16
C GLN A 98 -13.92 -8.47 0.12
N GLN A 99 -13.70 -7.80 1.24
CA GLN A 99 -13.48 -8.40 2.57
C GLN A 99 -12.54 -9.63 2.57
N PRO A 100 -11.30 -9.51 2.04
CA PRO A 100 -10.36 -10.62 2.02
C PRO A 100 -10.03 -11.11 3.44
N ARG A 101 -9.77 -12.41 3.58
CA ARG A 101 -9.60 -13.03 4.90
C ARG A 101 -8.42 -12.48 5.70
N TRP A 102 -7.34 -12.13 5.01
CA TRP A 102 -6.09 -11.63 5.60
C TRP A 102 -5.67 -10.36 4.90
N VAL A 103 -5.36 -9.35 5.70
CA VAL A 103 -4.96 -8.04 5.20
C VAL A 103 -3.76 -7.50 5.95
N LEU A 104 -3.05 -6.63 5.24
CA LEU A 104 -2.04 -5.74 5.77
C LEU A 104 -2.54 -4.31 5.62
N TYR A 105 -2.24 -3.46 6.60
CA TYR A 105 -2.60 -2.04 6.59
C TYR A 105 -1.37 -1.18 6.84
N HIS A 106 -1.40 0.07 6.37
CA HIS A 106 -0.31 1.01 6.63
C HIS A 106 -0.49 1.70 7.98
N GLU A 107 -1.68 2.25 8.22
CA GLU A 107 -1.99 3.04 9.42
C GLU A 107 -3.39 2.73 9.96
N LEU A 108 -3.58 3.02 11.25
CA LEU A 108 -4.89 3.06 11.91
C LEU A 108 -5.25 4.51 12.20
N VAL A 109 -6.48 4.89 11.90
CA VAL A 109 -7.04 6.21 12.19
C VAL A 109 -8.24 6.03 13.09
N PHE A 110 -8.21 6.70 14.24
CA PHE A 110 -9.33 6.75 15.17
C PHE A 110 -10.21 7.96 14.85
N THR A 111 -11.47 7.71 14.52
CA THR A 111 -12.50 8.75 14.41
C THR A 111 -13.67 8.42 15.33
N THR A 112 -14.75 7.86 14.78
CA THR A 112 -15.85 7.26 15.55
C THR A 112 -15.56 5.80 15.90
N ARG A 113 -14.71 5.15 15.10
CA ARG A 113 -14.23 3.77 15.22
C ARG A 113 -12.78 3.73 14.75
N GLU A 114 -12.08 2.65 15.06
CA GLU A 114 -10.74 2.41 14.51
C GLU A 114 -10.85 1.92 13.05
N PHE A 115 -10.28 2.71 12.13
CA PHE A 115 -10.28 2.41 10.71
C PHE A 115 -8.86 2.19 10.19
N MET A 116 -8.66 1.12 9.41
CA MET A 116 -7.42 0.88 8.68
C MET A 116 -7.38 1.60 7.34
N ARG A 117 -6.23 2.18 7.00
CA ARG A 117 -5.96 2.86 5.73
C ARG A 117 -4.79 2.22 4.98
N GLN A 118 -4.81 2.42 3.65
CA GLN A 118 -3.96 1.74 2.66
C GLN A 118 -3.88 0.23 2.93
N VAL A 119 -4.99 -0.45 2.67
CA VAL A 119 -5.15 -1.88 2.95
C VAL A 119 -4.80 -2.70 1.71
N THR A 120 -4.14 -3.84 1.89
CA THR A 120 -3.90 -4.82 0.83
C THR A 120 -4.12 -6.25 1.35
N GLU A 121 -4.61 -7.13 0.49
CA GLU A 121 -4.73 -8.56 0.80
C GLU A 121 -3.37 -9.22 0.83
N ILE A 122 -3.16 -10.11 1.80
CA ILE A 122 -1.93 -10.91 1.92
C ILE A 122 -2.24 -12.40 2.10
N ASP A 123 -1.27 -13.24 1.76
CA ASP A 123 -1.29 -14.65 2.15
C ASP A 123 -0.67 -14.78 3.55
N PRO A 124 -1.34 -15.45 4.52
CA PRO A 124 -0.78 -15.65 5.85
C PRO A 124 0.53 -16.44 5.85
N ARG A 125 0.82 -17.25 4.83
CA ARG A 125 2.07 -18.02 4.73
C ARG A 125 3.30 -17.11 4.72
N TRP A 126 3.18 -15.90 4.17
CA TRP A 126 4.28 -14.93 4.09
C TRP A 126 4.65 -14.31 5.44
N LEU A 127 3.85 -14.51 6.50
CA LEU A 127 4.14 -14.01 7.85
C LEU A 127 5.11 -14.91 8.62
N THR A 128 5.32 -16.14 8.14
CA THR A 128 6.14 -17.17 8.77
C THR A 128 7.33 -17.59 7.91
N GLU A 129 7.46 -17.03 6.70
CA GLU A 129 8.65 -17.15 5.85
C GLU A 129 9.83 -16.38 6.46
#